data_AF-A0A533W4J5-F1
#
_entry.id   AF-A0A533W4J5-F1
#
_cell.length_a   1.000
_cell.length_b   1.000
_cell.length_c   1.000
_cell.angle_alpha   90.00
_cell.angle_beta   90.00
_cell.angle_gamma   90.00
#
_symmetry.space_group_name_H-M   'P 1'
#
loop_
_entity.id
_entity.type
_entity.pdbx_description
1 polymer ?
#
loop_
_entity_poly.entity_id
_entity_poly.type
_entity_poly.pdbx_seq_one_letter_code
_entity_poly.pdbx_strand_id
1 'polypeptide(L)'
;MSHPPISPEERFAKVVKALLTNSKVTQSEKKGFGSSALTINGRIFATLNHEGKLLVKLPKLRVDALVASGKGERFDSGRGRPMKEWATIEPVSGDLWLLLAREALNFVASKR
;
A
#
# COMPACT_ATOMS: atom_id res chain seq x y z
N MET A 1 30.39 2.37 -10.03
CA MET A 1 29.06 3.03 -10.07
C MET A 1 28.06 2.04 -9.51
N SER A 2 27.89 2.05 -8.18
CA SER A 2 26.91 1.19 -7.52
C SER A 2 25.53 1.70 -7.88
N HIS A 3 24.73 0.87 -8.55
CA HIS A 3 23.30 1.17 -8.70
C HIS A 3 22.75 1.46 -7.30
N PRO A 4 22.13 2.62 -7.04
CA PRO A 4 21.42 2.77 -5.78
C PRO A 4 20.35 1.66 -5.74
N PRO A 5 20.18 0.97 -4.61
CA PRO A 5 19.04 0.08 -4.45
C PRO A 5 17.79 0.90 -4.77
N ILE A 6 16.97 0.41 -5.71
CA ILE A 6 15.77 1.07 -6.23
C ILE A 6 15.04 1.76 -5.07
N SER A 7 14.88 3.08 -5.13
CA SER A 7 14.26 3.85 -4.05
C SER A 7 12.85 3.33 -3.74
N PRO A 8 12.35 3.45 -2.50
CA PRO A 8 10.97 3.06 -2.18
C PRO A 8 9.93 3.68 -3.13
N GLU A 9 10.17 4.92 -3.56
CA GLU A 9 9.35 5.64 -4.54
C GLU A 9 9.35 4.96 -5.91
N GLU A 10 10.52 4.56 -6.43
CA GLU A 10 10.62 3.85 -7.71
C GLU A 10 9.98 2.45 -7.64
N ARG A 11 10.13 1.76 -6.50
CA ARG A 11 9.46 0.48 -6.26
C ARG A 11 7.94 0.66 -6.21
N PHE A 12 7.46 1.69 -5.53
CA PHE A 12 6.05 2.03 -5.52
C PHE A 12 5.56 2.39 -6.93
N ALA A 13 6.33 3.15 -7.71
CA ALA A 13 6.00 3.49 -9.09
C ALA A 13 5.83 2.24 -9.97
N LYS A 14 6.63 1.18 -9.76
CA LYS A 14 6.42 -0.12 -10.44
C LYS A 14 5.09 -0.77 -10.06
N VAL A 15 4.72 -0.73 -8.78
CA VAL A 15 3.42 -1.23 -8.29
C VAL A 15 2.27 -0.42 -8.91
N VAL A 16 2.38 0.90 -8.91
CA VAL A 16 1.42 1.82 -9.53
C VAL A 16 1.24 1.47 -11.01
N LYS A 17 2.33 1.38 -11.78
CA LYS A 17 2.29 1.04 -13.21
C LYS A 17 1.60 -0.31 -13.46
N ALA A 18 1.84 -1.31 -12.61
CA ALA A 18 1.24 -2.64 -12.73
C ALA A 18 -0.25 -2.71 -12.30
N LEU A 19 -0.72 -1.75 -11.50
CA LEU A 19 -2.11 -1.67 -11.04
C LEU A 19 -2.96 -0.73 -11.90
N LEU A 20 -2.37 0.30 -12.50
CA LEU A 20 -3.02 1.19 -13.47
C LEU A 20 -3.42 0.49 -14.78
N THR A 21 -2.98 -0.75 -15.01
CA THR A 21 -3.51 -1.58 -16.11
C THR A 21 -4.99 -1.93 -15.92
N ASN A 22 -5.54 -1.76 -14.70
CA ASN A 22 -6.96 -1.89 -14.44
C ASN A 22 -7.64 -0.52 -14.59
N SER A 23 -8.58 -0.40 -15.52
CA SER A 23 -9.27 0.86 -15.85
C SER A 23 -10.06 1.49 -14.69
N LYS A 24 -10.37 0.72 -13.64
CA LYS A 24 -11.06 1.23 -12.45
C LYS A 24 -10.08 1.80 -11.40
N VAL A 25 -8.79 1.51 -11.54
CA VAL A 25 -7.74 2.00 -10.63
C VAL A 25 -7.26 3.35 -11.11
N THR A 26 -7.20 4.31 -10.20
CA THR A 26 -6.65 5.64 -10.46
C THR A 26 -5.61 5.98 -9.41
N GLN A 27 -4.63 6.80 -9.79
CA GLN A 27 -3.67 7.38 -8.86
C GLN A 27 -4.14 8.78 -8.48
N SER A 28 -4.15 9.10 -7.19
CA SER A 28 -4.47 10.44 -6.73
C SER A 28 -3.31 11.39 -7.00
N GLU A 29 -3.58 12.55 -7.58
CA GLU A 29 -2.61 13.64 -7.82
C GLU A 29 -2.62 14.71 -6.70
N LYS A 30 -3.28 14.43 -5.56
CA LYS A 30 -3.45 15.41 -4.49
C LYS A 30 -2.13 15.70 -3.77
N LYS A 31 -1.69 16.96 -3.69
CA LYS A 31 -0.54 17.34 -2.83
C LYS A 31 -0.83 17.04 -1.35
N GLY A 32 0.04 16.26 -0.68
CA GLY A 32 -0.07 15.86 0.74
C GLY A 32 -0.02 14.34 1.00
N PHE A 33 -0.46 13.88 2.18
CA PHE A 33 -0.58 12.45 2.50
C PHE A 33 -1.47 11.75 1.46
N GLY A 34 -0.92 10.79 0.73
CA GLY A 34 -1.64 10.15 -0.38
C GLY A 34 -1.47 10.83 -1.75
N SER A 35 -0.45 11.66 -1.95
CA SER A 35 -0.09 12.22 -3.29
C SER A 35 0.25 11.19 -4.35
N SER A 36 0.38 9.93 -3.95
CA SER A 36 0.54 8.80 -4.84
C SER A 36 -0.41 7.66 -4.46
N ALA A 37 -1.46 7.96 -3.72
CA ALA A 37 -2.42 6.96 -3.28
C ALA A 37 -3.12 6.34 -4.50
N LEU A 38 -3.11 5.01 -4.54
CA LEU A 38 -3.93 4.24 -5.46
C LEU A 38 -5.35 4.12 -4.90
N THR A 39 -6.30 4.42 -5.77
CA THR A 39 -7.72 4.35 -5.46
C THR A 39 -8.46 3.47 -6.45
N ILE A 40 -9.52 2.83 -5.99
CA ILE A 40 -10.45 2.04 -6.79
C ILE A 40 -11.85 2.59 -6.55
N ASN A 41 -12.53 3.07 -7.59
CA ASN A 41 -13.81 3.77 -7.47
C ASN A 41 -13.77 4.92 -6.43
N GLY A 42 -12.67 5.69 -6.38
CA GLY A 42 -12.48 6.81 -5.45
C GLY A 42 -12.11 6.42 -4.00
N ARG A 43 -11.92 5.12 -3.71
CA ARG A 43 -11.53 4.62 -2.37
C ARG A 43 -10.06 4.23 -2.34
N ILE A 44 -9.30 4.81 -1.40
CA ILE A 44 -7.87 4.52 -1.26
C ILE A 44 -7.68 3.08 -0.77
N PHE A 45 -6.76 2.35 -1.42
CA PHE A 45 -6.38 0.99 -1.01
C PHE A 45 -4.88 0.80 -0.83
N ALA A 46 -4.03 1.64 -1.44
CA ALA A 46 -2.58 1.59 -1.26
C ALA A 46 -1.96 2.99 -1.37
N THR A 47 -0.92 3.29 -0.60
CA THR A 47 -0.13 4.53 -0.70
C THR A 47 1.27 4.29 -0.14
N LEU A 48 2.23 5.12 -0.54
CA LEU A 48 3.52 5.22 0.15
C LEU A 48 3.38 6.18 1.34
N ASN A 49 3.93 5.84 2.50
CA ASN A 49 4.04 6.75 3.64
C ASN A 49 5.32 7.61 3.54
N HIS A 50 5.49 8.58 4.43
CA HIS A 50 6.65 9.48 4.45
C HIS A 50 7.97 8.79 4.78
N GLU A 51 7.92 7.59 5.37
CA GLU A 51 9.10 6.76 5.70
C GLU A 51 9.49 5.82 4.55
N GLY A 52 8.77 5.86 3.41
CA GLY A 52 9.01 4.94 2.30
C GLY A 52 8.49 3.52 2.52
N LYS A 53 7.57 3.31 3.47
CA LYS A 53 6.85 2.05 3.66
C LYS A 53 5.56 2.03 2.85
N LEU A 54 5.22 0.86 2.31
CA LEU A 54 3.95 0.67 1.62
C LEU A 54 2.82 0.54 2.65
N LEU A 55 1.88 1.46 2.62
CA LEU A 55 0.65 1.43 3.41
C LEU A 55 -0.49 0.86 2.56
N VAL A 56 -1.03 -0.29 2.97
CA VAL A 56 -2.10 -1.01 2.24
C VAL A 56 -3.29 -1.33 3.12
N LYS A 57 -4.48 -1.30 2.52
CA LYS A 57 -5.73 -1.65 3.17
C LYS A 57 -6.11 -3.11 2.90
N LEU A 58 -6.03 -3.95 3.93
CA LEU A 58 -6.24 -5.39 3.85
C LEU A 58 -7.29 -5.85 4.87
N PRO A 59 -7.90 -7.04 4.69
CA PRO A 59 -8.74 -7.64 5.73
C PRO A 59 -7.98 -7.72 7.05
N LYS A 60 -8.66 -7.49 8.18
CA LYS A 60 -8.04 -7.56 9.51
C LYS A 60 -7.23 -8.85 9.71
N LEU A 61 -7.77 -10.00 9.33
CA LEU A 61 -7.08 -11.29 9.45
C LEU A 61 -5.74 -11.31 8.68
N ARG A 62 -5.70 -10.67 7.51
CA ARG A 62 -4.48 -10.57 6.71
C ARG A 62 -3.45 -9.64 7.33
N VAL A 63 -3.90 -8.50 7.87
CA VAL A 63 -3.05 -7.61 8.67
C VAL A 63 -2.46 -8.35 9.86
N ASP A 64 -3.29 -9.10 10.60
CA ASP A 64 -2.86 -9.88 11.77
C ASP A 64 -1.80 -10.92 11.37
N ALA A 65 -1.98 -11.61 10.25
CA ALA A 65 -1.01 -12.57 9.73
C ALA A 65 0.32 -11.93 9.28
N LEU A 66 0.28 -10.74 8.67
CA LEU A 66 1.49 -10.00 8.28
C LEU A 66 2.29 -9.56 9.50
N VAL A 67 1.60 -9.08 10.53
CA VAL A 67 2.23 -8.69 11.80
C VAL A 67 2.82 -9.90 12.52
N ALA A 68 2.06 -11.00 12.63
CA ALA A 68 2.54 -12.22 13.27
C ALA A 68 3.75 -12.86 12.56
N SER A 69 3.86 -12.68 11.24
CA SER A 69 4.99 -13.17 10.44
C SER A 69 6.17 -12.18 10.33
N GLY A 70 6.09 -11.00 10.97
CA GLY A 70 7.12 -9.97 10.89
C GLY A 70 7.26 -9.33 9.51
N LYS A 71 6.24 -9.48 8.64
CA LYS A 71 6.23 -8.96 7.26
C LYS A 71 5.55 -7.60 7.14
N GLY A 72 5.02 -7.06 8.23
CA GLY A 72 4.40 -5.74 8.27
C GLY A 72 4.00 -5.33 9.68
N GLU A 73 3.64 -4.07 9.83
CA GLU A 73 3.20 -3.48 11.09
C GLU A 73 1.77 -2.95 10.92
N ARG A 74 1.00 -2.83 12.02
CA ARG A 74 -0.29 -2.15 11.95
C ARG A 74 -0.07 -0.66 11.80
N PHE A 75 -0.83 -0.05 10.90
CA PHE A 75 -0.80 1.41 10.80
C PHE A 75 -1.60 2.06 11.93
N ASP A 76 -0.92 2.93 12.68
CA ASP A 76 -1.55 3.86 13.61
C ASP A 76 -1.69 5.24 12.97
N SER A 77 -2.91 5.78 12.99
CA SER A 77 -3.20 7.11 12.44
C SER A 77 -2.95 8.26 13.42
N GLY A 78 -2.33 7.99 14.57
CA GLY A 78 -2.04 8.97 15.62
C GLY A 78 -3.27 9.45 16.39
N ARG A 79 -4.47 8.89 16.12
CA ARG A 79 -5.74 9.26 16.77
C ARG A 79 -6.14 8.34 17.92
N GLY A 80 -5.20 7.55 18.45
CA GLY A 80 -5.42 6.65 19.59
C GLY A 80 -6.28 5.40 19.27
N ARG A 81 -6.58 5.16 17.99
CA ARG A 81 -7.22 3.92 17.51
C ARG A 81 -6.48 3.42 16.27
N PRO A 82 -5.66 2.36 16.40
CA PRO A 82 -5.01 1.72 15.26
C PRO A 82 -6.06 1.29 14.25
N MET A 83 -5.84 1.59 12.98
CA MET A 83 -6.80 1.17 11.96
C MET A 83 -6.59 -0.33 11.69
N LYS A 84 -7.55 -1.16 12.11
CA LYS A 84 -7.45 -2.63 12.09
C LYS A 84 -7.25 -3.24 10.70
N GLU A 85 -7.54 -2.48 9.65
CA GLU A 85 -7.48 -2.92 8.25
C GLU A 85 -6.30 -2.31 7.48
N TRP A 86 -5.36 -1.64 8.16
CA TRP A 86 -4.21 -1.02 7.51
C TRP A 86 -2.91 -1.59 8.02
N ALA A 87 -2.03 -1.93 7.07
CA ALA A 87 -0.69 -2.43 7.35
C ALA A 87 0.37 -1.60 6.62
N THR A 88 1.49 -1.34 7.30
CA THR A 88 2.71 -0.79 6.71
C THR A 88 3.70 -1.92 6.43
N ILE A 89 4.27 -1.92 5.22
CA ILE A 89 5.17 -2.95 4.73
C ILE A 89 6.50 -2.31 4.40
N GLU A 90 7.57 -2.82 5.01
CA GLU A 90 8.93 -2.38 4.74
C GLU A 90 9.30 -2.51 3.26
N PRO A 91 10.19 -1.67 2.72
CA PRO A 91 10.65 -1.72 1.33
C PRO A 91 11.57 -2.91 1.00
N VAL A 92 11.45 -4.03 1.72
CA VAL A 92 12.32 -5.22 1.58
C VAL A 92 12.14 -5.95 0.24
N SER A 93 10.91 -6.24 -0.21
CA SER A 93 10.65 -6.94 -1.51
C SER A 93 9.53 -6.31 -2.34
N GLY A 94 9.81 -6.10 -3.64
CA GLY A 94 8.90 -5.41 -4.57
C GLY A 94 7.78 -6.32 -5.03
N ASP A 95 8.07 -7.62 -5.14
CA ASP A 95 7.07 -8.65 -5.39
C ASP A 95 6.03 -8.73 -4.28
N LEU A 96 6.48 -8.59 -3.02
CA LEU A 96 5.58 -8.54 -1.87
C LEU A 96 4.68 -7.31 -1.92
N TRP A 97 5.23 -6.15 -2.27
CA TRP A 97 4.47 -4.91 -2.41
C TRP A 97 3.37 -5.02 -3.47
N LEU A 98 3.70 -5.54 -4.66
CA LEU A 98 2.72 -5.73 -5.72
C LEU A 98 1.63 -6.73 -5.33
N LEU A 99 2.02 -7.85 -4.69
CA LEU A 99 1.09 -8.88 -4.23
C LEU A 99 0.10 -8.30 -3.21
N LEU A 100 0.61 -7.61 -2.18
CA LEU A 100 -0.24 -7.01 -1.14
C LEU A 100 -1.10 -5.87 -1.68
N ALA A 101 -0.59 -5.07 -2.62
CA ALA A 101 -1.39 -4.02 -3.26
C ALA A 101 -2.51 -4.60 -4.13
N ARG A 102 -2.30 -5.76 -4.78
CA ARG A 102 -3.35 -6.49 -5.51
C ARG A 102 -4.39 -7.08 -4.57
N GLU A 103 -3.97 -7.65 -3.44
CA GLU A 103 -4.90 -8.11 -2.38
C GLU A 103 -5.76 -6.94 -1.86
N ALA A 104 -5.13 -5.78 -1.61
CA ALA A 104 -5.82 -4.58 -1.15
C ALA A 104 -6.83 -4.05 -2.19
N LEU A 105 -6.44 -4.05 -3.47
CA LEU A 105 -7.34 -3.71 -4.58
C LEU A 105 -8.60 -4.59 -4.55
N ASN A 106 -8.42 -5.91 -4.49
CA ASN A 106 -9.53 -6.87 -4.49
C ASN A 106 -10.44 -6.68 -3.26
N PHE A 107 -9.84 -6.48 -2.09
CA PHE A 107 -10.58 -6.26 -0.85
C PHE A 107 -11.43 -4.99 -0.91
N VAL A 108 -10.84 -3.85 -1.32
CA VAL A 108 -11.57 -2.58 -1.40
C VAL A 108 -12.60 -2.59 -2.52
N ALA A 109 -12.32 -3.25 -3.64
CA ALA A 109 -13.28 -3.45 -4.72
C ALA A 109 -14.48 -4.32 -4.31
N SER A 110 -14.28 -5.29 -3.41
CA SER A 110 -15.35 -6.15 -2.90
C SER A 110 -16.23 -5.49 -1.82
N LYS A 111 -15.74 -4.44 -1.14
CA LYS A 111 -16.55 -3.69 -0.18
C LYS A 111 -17.56 -2.86 -0.99
N ARG A 112 -18.86 -3.14 -0.82
CA ARG A 112 -19.94 -2.26 -1.30
C ARG A 112 -19.93 -0.96 -0.52
#